data_AF-A0A6B3C903-F1
#
_entry.id   AF-A0A6B3C903-F1
#
_cell.length_a   1.000
_cell.length_b   1.000
_cell.length_c   1.000
_cell.angle_alpha   90.00
_cell.angle_beta   90.00
_cell.angle_gamma   90.00
#
_symmetry.space_group_name_H-M   'P 1'
#
loop_
_entity.id
_entity.type
_entity.pdbx_description
1 polymer ?
#
loop_
_entity_poly.entity_id
_entity_poly.type
_entity_poly.pdbx_seq_one_letter_code
_entity_poly.pdbx_strand_id
1 'polypeptide(L)'
;AAMCSDHWAPWSAHQGHSGFAWTWLGSALATTRLPFGVVNAPGQRYHPAIVAQAAATLAAMYPGRFWVALGSGENMNEHITGTGWLPKPVRDARLVECVEVIRALLDGAEVTHDGLVTVDRAKLWTLPDVKPLLIGPAVSEATAANHARWADGLVTVNQPPETLRRV
;
A
#
# COMPACT_ATOMS: atom_id res chain seq x y z
N ALA A 1 15.73 -7.21 3.13
CA ALA A 1 14.32 -6.99 3.53
C ALA A 1 13.50 -8.18 3.06
N ALA A 2 12.39 -8.49 3.73
CA ALA A 2 11.40 -9.46 3.27
C ALA A 2 10.12 -8.71 2.84
N MET A 3 9.27 -9.35 2.05
CA MET A 3 8.02 -8.75 1.55
C MET A 3 6.86 -9.73 1.66
N CYS A 4 5.65 -9.21 1.85
CA CYS A 4 4.41 -9.96 1.69
C CYS A 4 3.43 -9.21 0.79
N SER A 5 2.54 -9.96 0.15
CA SER A 5 1.42 -9.41 -0.62
C SER A 5 0.16 -9.41 0.23
N ASP A 6 -0.58 -8.31 0.25
CA ASP A 6 -1.85 -8.20 0.97
C ASP A 6 -3.00 -8.76 0.12
N HIS A 7 -3.04 -10.07 -0.04
CA HIS A 7 -4.05 -10.73 -0.87
C HIS A 7 -5.26 -11.17 -0.05
N TRP A 8 -6.44 -11.00 -0.65
CA TRP A 8 -7.63 -11.73 -0.26
C TRP A 8 -7.66 -13.13 -0.91
N ALA A 9 -7.39 -13.19 -2.22
CA ALA A 9 -7.38 -14.42 -2.99
C ALA A 9 -5.94 -14.82 -3.37
N PRO A 10 -5.59 -16.12 -3.31
CA PRO A 10 -4.33 -16.58 -3.87
C PRO A 10 -4.35 -16.45 -5.40
N TRP A 11 -3.17 -16.39 -6.02
CA TRP A 11 -3.03 -16.39 -7.48
C TRP A 11 -3.58 -17.64 -8.13
N SER A 12 -3.60 -18.76 -7.41
CA SER A 12 -4.25 -19.99 -7.82
C SER A 12 -4.66 -20.84 -6.62
N ALA A 13 -5.64 -21.73 -6.83
CA ALA A 13 -6.07 -22.70 -5.82
C ALA A 13 -4.93 -23.61 -5.33
N HIS A 14 -3.88 -23.84 -6.14
CA HIS A 14 -2.72 -24.64 -5.76
C HIS A 14 -1.91 -24.02 -4.61
N GLN A 15 -1.94 -22.69 -4.44
CA GLN A 15 -1.28 -22.04 -3.29
C GLN A 15 -2.03 -22.29 -1.98
N GLY A 16 -3.35 -22.55 -2.03
CA GLY A 16 -4.17 -22.97 -0.88
C GLY A 16 -4.41 -21.95 0.24
N HIS A 17 -3.66 -20.83 0.27
CA HIS A 17 -3.68 -19.90 1.39
C HIS A 17 -3.55 -18.43 0.95
N SER A 18 -4.21 -17.54 1.68
CA SER A 18 -4.09 -16.08 1.54
C SER A 18 -4.29 -15.43 2.92
N GLY A 19 -3.29 -15.59 3.79
CA GLY A 19 -3.36 -15.07 5.15
C GLY A 19 -3.38 -13.53 5.20
N PHE A 20 -4.04 -12.97 6.21
CA PHE A 20 -4.17 -11.52 6.36
C PHE A 20 -2.82 -10.86 6.69
N ALA A 21 -2.31 -10.05 5.76
CA ALA A 21 -0.94 -9.54 5.79
C ALA A 21 -0.63 -8.70 7.03
N TRP A 22 -1.54 -7.82 7.45
CA TRP A 22 -1.31 -6.89 8.57
C TRP A 22 -1.13 -7.60 9.92
N THR A 23 -1.92 -8.65 10.19
CA THR A 23 -1.72 -9.47 11.40
C THR A 23 -0.43 -10.27 11.34
N TRP A 24 -0.10 -10.84 10.17
CA TRP A 24 1.16 -11.57 10.01
C TRP A 24 2.39 -10.68 10.18
N LEU A 25 2.36 -9.45 9.67
CA LEU A 25 3.45 -8.48 9.77
C LEU A 25 3.78 -8.14 11.21
N GLY A 26 2.79 -7.91 12.07
CA GLY A 26 3.02 -7.67 13.50
C GLY A 26 3.82 -8.80 14.15
N SER A 27 3.41 -10.05 13.90
CA SER A 27 4.10 -11.24 14.41
C SER A 27 5.52 -11.39 13.83
N ALA A 28 5.70 -11.17 12.52
CA ALA A 28 7.00 -11.31 11.85
C ALA A 28 8.01 -10.23 12.29
N LEU A 29 7.55 -8.98 12.44
CA LEU A 29 8.38 -7.87 12.91
C LEU A 29 8.79 -8.05 14.37
N ALA A 30 7.88 -8.56 15.23
CA ALA A 30 8.15 -8.84 16.64
C ALA A 30 9.17 -9.96 16.87
N THR A 31 9.17 -10.99 16.01
CA THR A 31 9.95 -12.22 16.23
C THR A 31 11.26 -12.27 15.46
N THR A 32 11.50 -11.33 14.55
CA THR A 32 12.71 -11.27 13.73
C THR A 32 13.38 -9.90 13.83
N ARG A 33 14.57 -9.76 13.23
CA ARG A 33 15.25 -8.46 13.03
C ARG A 33 15.18 -7.93 11.60
N LEU A 34 14.49 -8.64 10.70
CA LEU A 34 14.41 -8.25 9.28
C LEU A 34 13.50 -7.03 9.11
N PRO A 35 13.80 -6.10 8.18
CA PRO A 35 12.83 -5.12 7.71
C PRO A 35 11.84 -5.78 6.76
N PHE A 36 10.57 -5.33 6.80
CA PHE A 36 9.48 -5.86 5.99
C PHE A 36 8.79 -4.78 5.16
N GLY A 37 8.40 -5.18 3.95
CA GLY A 37 7.48 -4.43 3.10
C GLY A 37 6.18 -5.18 2.88
N VAL A 38 5.11 -4.45 2.62
CA VAL A 38 3.84 -5.02 2.17
C VAL A 38 3.35 -4.33 0.91
N VAL A 39 2.84 -5.09 -0.05
CA VAL A 39 2.12 -4.54 -1.21
C VAL A 39 0.62 -4.49 -0.87
N ASN A 40 0.05 -3.28 -0.78
CA ASN A 40 -1.35 -3.03 -0.44
C ASN A 40 -2.03 -2.16 -1.50
N ALA A 41 -3.35 -2.31 -1.63
CA ALA A 41 -4.18 -1.49 -2.50
C ALA A 41 -5.22 -0.72 -1.68
N PRO A 42 -5.03 0.59 -1.45
CA PRO A 42 -6.01 1.42 -0.76
C PRO A 42 -7.14 1.88 -1.70
N GLY A 43 -8.33 2.11 -1.15
CA GLY A 43 -9.43 2.81 -1.81
C GLY A 43 -10.63 1.96 -2.24
N GLN A 44 -10.57 0.62 -2.14
CA GLN A 44 -11.74 -0.24 -2.37
C GLN A 44 -12.03 -1.16 -1.19
N ARG A 45 -11.30 -2.28 -1.03
CA ARG A 45 -11.48 -3.15 0.14
C ARG A 45 -10.91 -2.55 1.43
N TYR A 46 -9.95 -1.63 1.30
CA TYR A 46 -9.38 -0.90 2.41
C TYR A 46 -9.66 0.58 2.31
N HIS A 47 -10.09 1.18 3.41
CA HIS A 47 -10.16 2.62 3.54
C HIS A 47 -8.74 3.20 3.75
N PRO A 48 -8.32 4.27 3.05
CA PRO A 48 -6.95 4.80 3.14
C PRO A 48 -6.57 5.22 4.56
N ALA A 49 -7.50 5.79 5.33
CA ALA A 49 -7.23 6.14 6.74
C ALA A 49 -6.89 4.91 7.62
N ILE A 50 -7.50 3.75 7.35
CA ILE A 50 -7.19 2.50 8.06
C ILE A 50 -5.83 1.95 7.65
N VAL A 51 -5.47 2.06 6.35
CA VAL A 51 -4.12 1.71 5.87
C VAL A 51 -3.07 2.60 6.53
N ALA A 52 -3.32 3.91 6.61
CA ALA A 52 -2.44 4.85 7.30
C ALA A 52 -2.26 4.50 8.78
N GLN A 53 -3.36 4.16 9.48
CA GLN A 53 -3.32 3.74 10.88
C GLN A 53 -2.50 2.46 11.08
N ALA A 54 -2.69 1.44 10.24
CA ALA A 54 -1.94 0.19 10.30
C ALA A 54 -0.44 0.43 10.04
N ALA A 55 -0.12 1.22 9.01
CA ALA A 55 1.26 1.57 8.67
C ALA A 55 1.96 2.37 9.79
N ALA A 56 1.28 3.37 10.35
CA ALA A 56 1.79 4.16 11.46
C ALA A 56 2.04 3.31 12.70
N THR A 57 1.13 2.38 13.01
CA THR A 57 1.25 1.47 14.16
C THR A 57 2.47 0.57 14.01
N LEU A 58 2.65 -0.10 12.86
CA LEU A 58 3.82 -0.95 12.63
C LEU A 58 5.12 -0.14 12.63
N ALA A 59 5.13 1.05 12.02
CA ALA A 59 6.31 1.91 12.03
C ALA A 59 6.67 2.44 13.43
N ALA A 60 5.67 2.71 14.28
CA ALA A 60 5.89 3.16 15.66
C ALA A 60 6.41 2.02 16.55
N MET A 61 5.85 0.81 16.39
CA MET A 61 6.30 -0.37 17.12
C MET A 61 7.67 -0.87 16.67
N TYR A 62 8.01 -0.67 15.39
CA TYR A 62 9.23 -1.17 14.78
C TYR A 62 9.94 -0.09 13.93
N PRO A 63 10.52 0.96 14.56
CA PRO A 63 11.10 2.09 13.86
C PRO A 63 12.14 1.68 12.80
N GLY A 64 12.00 2.24 11.59
CA GLY A 64 12.91 1.99 10.46
C GLY A 64 12.84 0.57 9.86
N ARG A 65 11.88 -0.27 10.29
CA ARG A 65 11.77 -1.68 9.84
C ARG A 65 10.55 -1.97 8.99
N PHE A 66 9.71 -0.99 8.72
CA PHE A 66 8.48 -1.16 7.94
C PHE A 66 8.38 -0.14 6.81
N TRP A 67 7.90 -0.60 5.65
CA TRP A 67 7.53 0.22 4.50
C TRP A 67 6.32 -0.39 3.79
N VAL A 68 5.62 0.39 2.97
CA VAL A 68 4.43 -0.06 2.24
C VAL A 68 4.51 0.33 0.77
N ALA A 69 4.26 -0.63 -0.12
CA ALA A 69 4.05 -0.38 -1.54
C ALA A 69 2.55 -0.24 -1.82
N LEU A 70 2.14 0.89 -2.41
CA LEU A 70 0.74 1.21 -2.65
C LEU A 70 0.40 1.12 -4.14
N GLY A 71 -0.52 0.22 -4.51
CA GLY A 71 -0.90 -0.04 -5.90
C GLY A 71 -2.39 0.17 -6.19
N SER A 72 -2.76 0.23 -7.47
CA SER A 72 -4.15 0.48 -7.92
C SER A 72 -5.11 -0.71 -7.73
N GLY A 73 -4.64 -1.80 -7.13
CA GLY A 73 -5.41 -3.01 -6.85
C GLY A 73 -5.46 -4.02 -8.00
N GLU A 74 -6.02 -5.18 -7.66
CA GLU A 74 -6.21 -6.34 -8.53
C GLU A 74 -7.62 -6.88 -8.36
N ASN A 75 -8.29 -7.20 -9.47
CA ASN A 75 -9.71 -7.57 -9.43
C ASN A 75 -9.98 -8.74 -8.46
N MET A 76 -9.10 -9.76 -8.41
CA MET A 76 -9.23 -10.91 -7.52
C MET A 76 -9.30 -10.57 -6.03
N ASN A 77 -8.81 -9.39 -5.65
CA ASN A 77 -8.79 -8.92 -4.28
C ASN A 77 -9.88 -7.88 -4.03
N GLU A 78 -10.13 -6.95 -4.96
CA GLU A 78 -11.02 -5.80 -4.71
C GLU A 78 -12.51 -6.13 -4.83
N HIS A 79 -12.86 -7.09 -5.69
CA HIS A 79 -14.25 -7.36 -6.07
C HIS A 79 -15.14 -7.83 -4.90
N ILE A 80 -14.53 -8.30 -3.81
CA ILE A 80 -15.20 -8.87 -2.63
C ILE A 80 -16.15 -7.89 -1.94
N THR A 81 -15.97 -6.59 -2.19
CA THR A 81 -16.82 -5.51 -1.66
C THR A 81 -18.14 -5.34 -2.42
N GLY A 82 -18.32 -6.05 -3.55
CA GLY A 82 -19.54 -5.98 -4.38
C GLY A 82 -19.64 -4.73 -5.26
N THR A 83 -18.68 -3.80 -5.17
CA THR A 83 -18.68 -2.51 -5.89
C THR A 83 -18.22 -2.59 -7.36
N GLY A 84 -17.88 -3.79 -7.83
CA GLY A 84 -17.40 -4.05 -9.19
C GLY A 84 -15.94 -3.62 -9.42
N TRP A 85 -15.43 -3.93 -10.62
CA TRP A 85 -14.07 -3.59 -11.02
C TRP A 85 -14.03 -2.26 -11.78
N LEU A 86 -13.52 -1.21 -11.15
CA LEU A 86 -13.45 0.11 -11.78
C LEU A 86 -12.46 0.13 -12.96
N PRO A 87 -12.63 1.02 -13.96
CA PRO A 87 -11.64 1.21 -15.03
C PRO A 87 -10.26 1.66 -14.53
N LYS A 88 -9.17 1.28 -15.23
CA LYS A 88 -7.79 1.57 -14.81
C LYS A 88 -7.53 3.05 -14.51
N PRO A 89 -7.95 4.02 -15.36
CA PRO A 89 -7.72 5.44 -15.07
C PRO A 89 -8.35 5.90 -13.76
N VAL A 90 -9.54 5.39 -13.42
CA VAL A 90 -10.24 5.71 -12.17
C VAL A 90 -9.49 5.12 -10.97
N ARG A 91 -9.00 3.88 -11.08
CA ARG A 91 -8.22 3.26 -10.00
C ARG A 91 -6.89 3.97 -9.76
N ASP A 92 -6.26 4.47 -10.82
CA ASP A 92 -5.01 5.22 -10.71
C ASP A 92 -5.23 6.59 -10.06
N ALA A 93 -6.28 7.31 -10.46
CA ALA A 93 -6.66 8.57 -9.81
C ALA A 93 -6.99 8.36 -8.33
N ARG A 94 -7.78 7.32 -8.01
CA ARG A 94 -8.12 6.94 -6.63
C ARG A 94 -6.88 6.57 -5.81
N LEU A 95 -5.91 5.88 -6.40
CA LEU A 95 -4.65 5.56 -5.73
C LEU A 95 -3.91 6.83 -5.31
N VAL A 96 -3.84 7.83 -6.19
CA VAL A 96 -3.16 9.11 -5.89
C VAL A 96 -3.86 9.81 -4.72
N GLU A 97 -5.19 9.94 -4.74
CA GLU A 97 -5.95 10.51 -3.61
C GLU A 97 -5.70 9.73 -2.30
N CYS A 98 -5.69 8.40 -2.36
CA CYS A 98 -5.37 7.57 -1.20
C CYS A 98 -3.96 7.82 -0.67
N VAL A 99 -2.95 7.94 -1.54
CA VAL A 99 -1.56 8.22 -1.15
C VAL A 99 -1.45 9.58 -0.47
N GLU A 100 -2.12 10.61 -1.00
CA GLU A 100 -2.15 11.95 -0.42
C GLU A 100 -2.77 11.93 0.98
N VAL A 101 -3.93 11.27 1.14
CA VAL A 101 -4.58 11.06 2.44
C VAL A 101 -3.64 10.33 3.42
N ILE A 102 -3.04 9.21 2.98
CA ILE A 102 -2.15 8.41 3.83
C ILE A 102 -0.94 9.23 4.28
N ARG A 103 -0.32 9.97 3.35
CA ARG A 103 0.85 10.81 3.64
C ARG A 103 0.50 11.93 4.62
N ALA A 104 -0.59 12.66 4.40
CA ALA A 104 -1.05 13.71 5.30
C ALA A 104 -1.35 13.20 6.71
N LEU A 105 -2.01 12.04 6.83
CA LEU A 105 -2.27 11.38 8.10
C LEU A 105 -0.96 10.98 8.82
N LEU A 106 0.01 10.43 8.09
CA LEU A 106 1.34 10.09 8.63
C LEU A 106 2.16 11.32 9.02
N ASP A 107 1.87 12.48 8.42
CA ASP A 107 2.44 13.77 8.79
C ASP A 107 1.75 14.40 10.02
N GLY A 108 0.75 13.72 10.60
CA GLY A 108 0.04 14.16 11.79
C GLY A 108 -1.08 15.17 11.54
N ALA A 109 -1.42 15.41 10.27
CA ALA A 109 -2.53 16.29 9.90
C ALA A 109 -3.88 15.68 10.30
N GLU A 110 -4.86 16.56 10.53
CA GLU A 110 -6.27 16.20 10.43
C GLU A 110 -6.69 16.33 8.96
N VAL A 111 -7.32 15.29 8.42
CA VAL A 111 -7.64 15.18 6.99
C VAL A 111 -9.14 15.11 6.80
N THR A 112 -9.67 16.06 6.02
CA THR A 112 -10.99 15.99 5.40
C THR A 112 -10.78 15.96 3.90
N HIS A 113 -11.36 14.98 3.22
CA HIS A 113 -11.21 14.76 1.78
C HIS A 113 -12.52 14.26 1.19
N ASP A 114 -12.92 14.81 0.05
CA ASP A 114 -14.13 14.39 -0.68
C ASP A 114 -13.78 14.22 -2.16
N GLY A 115 -13.73 12.96 -2.61
CA GLY A 115 -13.29 12.58 -3.96
C GLY A 115 -13.66 11.12 -4.28
N LEU A 116 -12.75 10.39 -4.94
CA LEU A 116 -12.91 8.96 -5.20
C LEU A 116 -12.82 8.10 -3.93
N VAL A 117 -12.37 8.70 -2.83
CA VAL A 117 -12.51 8.24 -1.45
C VAL A 117 -13.02 9.41 -0.61
N THR A 118 -13.68 9.13 0.51
CA THR A 118 -14.18 10.16 1.43
C THR A 118 -13.53 9.98 2.79
N VAL A 119 -13.07 11.08 3.40
CA VAL A 119 -12.48 11.11 4.74
C VAL A 119 -13.06 12.32 5.48
N ASP A 120 -13.60 12.13 6.69
CA ASP A 120 -14.09 13.23 7.53
C ASP A 120 -13.19 13.41 8.75
N ARG A 121 -12.47 14.55 8.82
CA ARG A 121 -11.68 15.02 9.98
C ARG A 121 -10.87 13.90 10.66
N ALA A 122 -10.26 13.03 9.86
CA ALA A 122 -9.51 11.89 10.37
C ALA A 122 -8.13 12.35 10.85
N LYS A 123 -7.68 11.83 11.98
CA LYS A 123 -6.35 12.11 12.53
C LYS A 123 -5.75 10.85 13.14
N LEU A 124 -4.45 10.62 12.92
CA LEU A 124 -3.70 9.60 13.62
C LEU A 124 -3.23 10.11 14.98
N TRP A 125 -3.51 9.34 16.03
CA TRP A 125 -3.07 9.64 17.39
C TRP A 125 -1.77 8.92 17.75
N THR A 126 -1.45 7.83 17.06
CA THR A 126 -0.17 7.15 17.12
C THR A 126 0.62 7.51 15.88
N LEU A 127 1.68 8.30 16.04
CA LEU A 127 2.61 8.65 14.97
C LEU A 127 3.96 7.98 15.23
N PRO A 128 4.62 7.46 14.18
CA PRO A 128 5.95 6.88 14.31
C PRO A 128 7.03 7.98 14.34
N ASP A 129 8.10 7.78 15.12
CA ASP A 129 9.29 8.64 15.07
C ASP A 129 9.97 8.59 13.69
N VAL A 130 9.91 7.42 13.04
CA VAL A 130 10.39 7.20 11.66
C VAL A 130 9.22 6.77 10.80
N LYS A 131 8.77 7.67 9.91
CA LYS A 131 7.68 7.37 8.97
C LYS A 131 8.04 6.20 8.05
N PRO A 132 7.08 5.30 7.74
CA PRO A 132 7.31 4.28 6.73
C PRO A 132 7.43 4.92 5.35
N LEU A 133 8.30 4.34 4.51
CA LEU A 133 8.39 4.75 3.10
C LEU A 133 7.12 4.30 2.36
N LEU A 134 6.59 5.20 1.53
CA LEU A 134 5.53 4.92 0.57
C LEU A 134 6.17 4.60 -0.78
N ILE A 135 6.18 3.33 -1.14
CA ILE A 135 6.84 2.79 -2.33
C ILE A 135 5.83 2.66 -3.47
N GLY A 136 6.26 3.00 -4.69
CA GLY A 136 5.49 2.85 -5.91
C GLY A 136 5.74 1.50 -6.60
N PRO A 137 4.79 0.56 -6.62
CA PRO A 137 4.90 -0.63 -7.47
C PRO A 137 4.67 -0.26 -8.93
N ALA A 138 5.65 -0.49 -9.80
CA ALA A 138 5.56 -0.14 -11.22
C ALA A 138 5.99 -1.30 -12.10
N VAL A 139 5.14 -1.68 -13.06
CA VAL A 139 5.44 -2.75 -14.04
C VAL A 139 5.61 -2.23 -15.47
N SER A 140 5.49 -0.90 -15.66
CA SER A 140 5.68 -0.21 -16.92
C SER A 140 6.29 1.18 -16.69
N GLU A 141 6.98 1.71 -17.72
CA GLU A 141 7.54 3.06 -17.73
C GLU A 141 6.49 4.13 -17.39
N ALA A 142 5.30 4.02 -18.00
CA ALA A 142 4.20 4.94 -17.71
C ALA A 142 3.74 4.89 -16.24
N THR A 143 3.72 3.70 -15.62
CA THR A 143 3.39 3.56 -14.19
C THR A 143 4.51 4.14 -13.33
N ALA A 144 5.77 3.89 -13.67
CA ALA A 144 6.92 4.42 -12.95
C ALA A 144 6.95 5.96 -13.00
N ALA A 145 6.77 6.55 -14.18
CA ALA A 145 6.66 7.99 -14.36
C ALA A 145 5.48 8.60 -13.58
N ASN A 146 4.36 7.88 -13.49
CA ASN A 146 3.23 8.31 -12.66
C ASN A 146 3.54 8.25 -11.17
N HIS A 147 4.23 7.20 -10.72
CA HIS A 147 4.57 7.01 -9.31
C HIS A 147 5.71 7.91 -8.83
N ALA A 148 6.60 8.35 -9.74
CA ALA A 148 7.70 9.27 -9.43
C ALA A 148 7.25 10.61 -8.81
N ARG A 149 5.98 10.98 -8.97
CA ARG A 149 5.41 12.21 -8.39
C ARG A 149 5.14 12.13 -6.89
N TRP A 150 5.03 10.92 -6.33
CA TRP A 150 4.62 10.73 -4.93
C TRP A 150 5.41 9.68 -4.16
N ALA A 151 6.06 8.74 -4.84
CA ALA A 151 6.71 7.61 -4.19
C ALA A 151 8.09 7.98 -3.65
N ASP A 152 8.45 7.46 -2.48
CA ASP A 152 9.79 7.61 -1.89
C ASP A 152 10.81 6.64 -2.54
N GLY A 153 10.31 5.68 -3.33
CA GLY A 153 11.10 4.72 -4.09
C GLY A 153 10.19 3.85 -4.95
N LEU A 154 10.77 3.03 -5.83
CA LEU A 154 10.03 2.13 -6.71
C LEU A 154 10.32 0.66 -6.40
N VAL A 155 9.31 -0.19 -6.61
CA VAL A 155 9.47 -1.64 -6.65
C VAL A 155 8.87 -2.17 -7.94
N THR A 156 9.47 -3.20 -8.51
CA THR A 156 8.98 -3.86 -9.71
C THR A 156 9.10 -5.37 -9.61
N VAL A 157 8.52 -6.08 -10.56
CA VAL A 157 8.62 -7.54 -10.68
C VAL A 157 9.86 -7.92 -11.49
N ASN A 158 10.27 -9.18 -11.43
CA ASN A 158 11.35 -9.66 -12.27
C ASN A 158 10.95 -9.55 -13.75
N GLN A 159 11.71 -8.77 -14.52
CA GLN A 159 11.51 -8.53 -15.95
C GLN A 159 12.85 -8.60 -16.68
N PRO A 160 12.87 -8.76 -18.01
CA PRO A 160 14.10 -8.69 -18.79
C PRO A 160 14.88 -7.41 -18.49
N PRO A 161 16.23 -7.45 -18.40
CA PRO A 161 17.06 -6.29 -18.06
C PRO A 161 16.79 -5.07 -18.93
N GLU A 162 16.47 -5.29 -20.22
CA GLU A 162 16.21 -4.21 -21.18
C GLU A 162 14.92 -3.45 -20.85
N THR A 163 13.93 -4.14 -20.30
CA THR A 163 12.71 -3.52 -19.81
C THR A 163 12.96 -2.80 -18.49
N LEU A 164 13.72 -3.42 -17.57
CA LEU A 164 14.06 -2.81 -16.30
C LEU A 164 14.85 -1.50 -16.45
N ARG A 165 15.74 -1.38 -17.44
CA ARG A 165 16.47 -0.13 -17.69
C ARG A 165 15.58 1.05 -18.10
N ARG A 166 14.37 0.79 -18.60
CA ARG A 166 13.41 1.84 -18.99
C ARG A 166 12.46 2.24 -17.86
N VAL A 167 12.37 1.42 -16.81
CA VAL A 167 11.49 1.60 -15.64
C VAL A 167 12.28 2.30 -14.54
#